data_AF-A0A0G1Y6F9-F1
#
_entry.id   AF-A0A0G1Y6F9-F1
#
_cell.length_a   1.000
_cell.length_b   1.000
_cell.length_c   1.000
_cell.angle_alpha   90.00
_cell.angle_beta   90.00
_cell.angle_gamma   90.00
#
_symmetry.space_group_name_H-M   'P 1'
#
loop_
_entity.id
_entity.type
_entity.pdbx_description
1 polymer ?
#
loop_
_entity_poly.entity_id
_entity_poly.type
_entity_poly.pdbx_seq_one_letter_code
_entity_poly.pdbx_strand_id
1 'polypeptide(L)'
;KAQARSTPTATPSPRVATLNPIFDKQDIEPEHRVIADQAFRIIPGHCQAFLKNFYVRYDNPQHRGLGGKSTIILTGSVPDEEFRALFFHELGHLTDLGCFQGTAVAGSTPYMDKDEQIWKDDPSVSFYQISWMNSQAHNRGTTEEDFVSGYASWDMFEDFAESFVYYVLHREVFARRAAENDALAAKYQWFQEHLPDLPKVAKSNTRWDGAIPWDITKLSYDWKPPTELVARR
;
A
#
# COMPACT_ATOMS: atom_id res chain seq x y z
N LYS A 1 -48.04 29.16 35.29
CA LYS A 1 -46.82 29.08 34.45
C LYS A 1 -46.10 27.78 34.80
N ALA A 2 -46.31 26.72 34.03
CA ALA A 2 -45.61 25.44 34.22
C ALA A 2 -44.46 25.37 33.21
N GLN A 3 -43.24 25.22 33.72
CA GLN A 3 -42.00 25.21 32.95
C GLN A 3 -41.78 23.77 32.47
N ALA A 4 -41.96 23.53 31.17
CA ALA A 4 -41.72 22.22 30.56
C ALA A 4 -40.21 21.90 30.63
N ARG A 5 -39.87 20.78 31.28
CA ARG A 5 -38.52 20.22 31.27
C ARG A 5 -38.22 19.71 29.86
N SER A 6 -37.22 20.29 29.21
CA SER A 6 -36.67 19.75 27.97
C SER A 6 -35.92 18.44 28.28
N THR A 7 -36.39 17.34 27.71
CA THR A 7 -35.65 16.08 27.63
C THR A 7 -34.35 16.31 26.85
N PRO A 8 -33.19 15.87 27.34
CA PRO A 8 -31.96 15.93 26.57
C PRO A 8 -32.09 15.02 25.36
N THR A 9 -31.92 15.60 24.17
CA THR A 9 -31.87 14.90 22.90
C THR A 9 -30.72 13.90 22.96
N ALA A 10 -31.03 12.60 22.91
CA ALA A 10 -30.01 11.57 22.82
C ALA A 10 -29.16 11.82 21.57
N THR A 11 -27.86 12.00 21.76
CA THR A 11 -26.88 12.04 20.68
C THR A 11 -27.05 10.77 19.85
N PRO A 12 -27.22 10.85 18.51
CA PRO A 12 -27.33 9.65 17.70
C PRO A 12 -26.09 8.78 17.92
N SER A 13 -26.34 7.52 18.27
CA SER A 13 -25.29 6.51 18.41
C SER A 13 -24.48 6.46 17.10
N PRO A 14 -23.14 6.40 17.16
CA PRO A 14 -22.34 6.31 15.94
C PRO A 14 -22.83 5.11 15.13
N ARG A 15 -23.23 5.34 13.88
CA ARG A 15 -23.54 4.25 12.94
C ARG A 15 -22.32 3.35 12.89
N VAL A 16 -22.48 2.10 13.33
CA VAL A 16 -21.60 0.98 12.96
C VAL A 16 -21.35 1.11 11.46
N ALA A 17 -20.11 1.37 11.06
CA ALA A 17 -19.81 1.50 9.65
C ALA A 17 -19.88 0.12 9.01
N THR A 18 -20.70 0.03 7.99
CA THR A 18 -20.75 -1.14 7.13
C THR A 18 -19.43 -1.30 6.39
N LEU A 19 -18.93 -2.54 6.33
CA LEU A 19 -17.79 -2.93 5.50
C LEU A 19 -18.04 -2.48 4.05
N ASN A 20 -16.96 -2.14 3.33
CA ASN A 20 -17.06 -1.91 1.90
C ASN A 20 -17.54 -3.20 1.20
N PRO A 21 -18.56 -3.14 0.32
CA PRO A 21 -19.10 -4.31 -0.37
C PRO A 21 -18.07 -5.17 -1.11
N ILE A 22 -16.93 -4.59 -1.52
CA ILE A 22 -15.86 -5.34 -2.17
C ILE A 22 -15.19 -6.36 -1.24
N PHE A 23 -15.20 -6.10 0.07
CA PHE A 23 -14.64 -6.97 1.10
C PHE A 23 -15.72 -7.80 1.79
N ASP A 24 -16.99 -7.37 1.79
CA ASP A 24 -18.08 -8.08 2.44
C ASP A 24 -18.64 -9.24 1.59
N LYS A 25 -17.79 -10.24 1.36
CA LYS A 25 -18.13 -11.44 0.58
C LYS A 25 -18.11 -12.68 1.48
N GLN A 26 -19.11 -13.55 1.32
CA GLN A 26 -19.32 -14.70 2.20
C GLN A 26 -18.16 -15.71 2.21
N ASP A 27 -17.41 -15.78 1.12
CA ASP A 27 -16.26 -16.67 0.88
C ASP A 27 -14.94 -16.15 1.48
N ILE A 28 -14.93 -14.94 2.07
CA ILE A 28 -13.78 -14.39 2.79
C ILE A 28 -14.01 -14.52 4.30
N GLU A 29 -13.02 -14.95 5.06
CA GLU A 29 -13.12 -15.03 6.53
C GLU A 29 -13.36 -13.65 7.15
N PRO A 30 -14.22 -13.53 8.19
CA PRO A 30 -14.61 -12.24 8.76
C PRO A 30 -13.44 -11.32 9.14
N GLU A 31 -12.39 -11.87 9.73
CA GLU A 31 -11.16 -11.18 10.11
C GLU A 31 -10.45 -10.54 8.90
N HIS A 32 -10.28 -11.27 7.80
CA HIS A 32 -9.68 -10.76 6.57
C HIS A 32 -10.51 -9.66 5.91
N ARG A 33 -11.84 -9.72 6.00
CA ARG A 33 -12.72 -8.62 5.54
C ARG A 33 -12.45 -7.33 6.31
N VAL A 34 -12.35 -7.43 7.63
CA VAL A 34 -12.09 -6.28 8.50
C VAL A 34 -10.69 -5.72 8.25
N ILE A 35 -9.68 -6.59 8.12
CA ILE A 35 -8.31 -6.17 7.85
C ILE A 35 -8.21 -5.43 6.52
N ALA A 36 -8.76 -6.01 5.45
CA ALA A 36 -8.76 -5.40 4.12
C ALA A 36 -9.53 -4.08 4.10
N ASP A 37 -10.72 -4.01 4.71
CA ASP A 37 -11.52 -2.77 4.78
C ASP A 37 -10.78 -1.66 5.54
N GLN A 38 -10.15 -1.97 6.67
CA GLN A 38 -9.39 -1.00 7.45
C GLN A 38 -8.17 -0.49 6.67
N ALA A 39 -7.41 -1.40 6.04
CA ALA A 39 -6.25 -1.05 5.23
C ALA A 39 -6.64 -0.21 4.00
N PHE A 40 -7.74 -0.57 3.34
CA PHE A 40 -8.23 0.13 2.15
C PHE A 40 -8.68 1.56 2.43
N ARG A 41 -9.25 1.82 3.60
CA ARG A 41 -9.68 3.17 3.99
C ARG A 41 -8.53 4.13 4.26
N ILE A 42 -7.29 3.65 4.33
CA ILE A 42 -6.10 4.48 4.56
C ILE A 42 -5.63 5.15 3.28
N ILE A 43 -5.80 4.51 2.12
CA ILE A 43 -5.38 5.09 0.84
C ILE A 43 -6.34 6.20 0.39
N PRO A 44 -5.89 7.19 -0.42
CA PRO A 44 -6.73 8.27 -0.90
C PRO A 44 -8.01 7.77 -1.59
N GLY A 45 -9.14 8.44 -1.32
CA GLY A 45 -10.45 8.00 -1.83
C GLY A 45 -10.54 7.91 -3.36
N HIS A 46 -9.78 8.73 -4.09
CA HIS A 46 -9.71 8.64 -5.55
C HIS A 46 -8.97 7.37 -6.02
N CYS A 47 -7.93 6.92 -5.31
CA CYS A 47 -7.26 5.64 -5.57
C CYS A 47 -8.16 4.44 -5.23
N GLN A 48 -8.98 4.54 -4.17
CA GLN A 48 -9.94 3.49 -3.82
C GLN A 48 -10.90 3.16 -4.97
N ALA A 49 -11.23 4.14 -5.81
CA ALA A 49 -12.15 3.92 -6.93
C ALA A 49 -11.65 2.88 -7.95
N PHE A 50 -10.35 2.57 -7.98
CA PHE A 50 -9.76 1.64 -8.94
C PHE A 50 -9.91 0.17 -8.55
N LEU A 51 -10.04 -0.15 -7.26
CA LEU A 51 -10.23 -1.55 -6.84
C LEU A 51 -11.66 -1.99 -7.18
N LYS A 52 -11.77 -2.98 -8.08
CA LYS A 52 -13.06 -3.56 -8.52
C LYS A 52 -13.26 -4.96 -8.00
N ASN A 53 -12.19 -5.74 -7.90
CA ASN A 53 -12.26 -7.12 -7.45
C ASN A 53 -11.25 -7.39 -6.32
N PHE A 54 -11.74 -8.05 -5.28
CA PHE A 54 -10.90 -8.58 -4.21
C PHE A 54 -11.27 -10.04 -3.98
N TYR A 55 -10.27 -10.91 -3.88
CA TYR A 55 -10.42 -12.33 -3.63
C TYR A 55 -9.42 -12.79 -2.58
N VAL A 56 -9.82 -13.76 -1.76
CA VAL A 56 -8.93 -14.45 -0.83
C VAL A 56 -8.99 -15.94 -1.11
N ARG A 57 -7.82 -16.56 -1.23
CA ARG A 57 -7.65 -17.99 -1.48
C ARG A 57 -7.16 -18.67 -0.21
N TYR A 58 -7.83 -19.74 0.19
CA TYR A 58 -7.52 -20.52 1.39
C TYR A 58 -6.97 -21.91 1.07
N ASP A 59 -6.67 -22.16 -0.21
CA ASP A 59 -6.23 -23.44 -0.74
C ASP A 59 -4.70 -23.52 -0.91
N ASN A 60 -3.94 -22.70 -0.15
CA ASN A 60 -2.48 -22.60 -0.20
C ASN A 60 -1.92 -22.38 -1.62
N PRO A 61 -2.29 -21.29 -2.30
CA PRO A 61 -1.76 -20.98 -3.63
C PRO A 61 -0.23 -20.80 -3.60
N GLN A 62 0.42 -21.04 -4.75
CA GLN A 62 1.87 -20.81 -4.91
C GLN A 62 2.27 -19.35 -4.68
N HIS A 63 1.42 -18.41 -5.13
CA HIS A 63 1.61 -16.98 -4.92
C HIS A 63 0.81 -16.52 -3.71
N ARG A 64 1.45 -15.75 -2.81
CA ARG A 64 0.80 -15.17 -1.63
C ARG A 64 -0.07 -13.96 -1.94
N GLY A 65 0.27 -13.25 -3.01
CA GLY A 65 -0.44 -12.09 -3.50
C GLY A 65 -0.30 -11.99 -5.02
N LEU A 66 -1.33 -11.47 -5.66
CA LEU A 66 -1.34 -11.07 -7.07
C LEU A 66 -2.21 -9.82 -7.18
N GLY A 67 -1.63 -8.74 -7.70
CA GLY A 67 -2.28 -7.45 -7.85
C GLY A 67 -2.04 -6.81 -9.19
N GLY A 68 -2.81 -5.76 -9.44
CA GLY A 68 -2.71 -4.93 -10.63
C GLY A 68 -3.71 -3.78 -10.55
N LYS A 69 -4.09 -3.21 -11.70
CA LYS A 69 -4.87 -1.97 -11.79
C LYS A 69 -6.22 -1.95 -11.05
N SER A 70 -6.86 -3.12 -10.90
CA SER A 70 -8.23 -3.18 -10.38
C SER A 70 -8.58 -4.45 -9.60
N THR A 71 -7.65 -5.39 -9.50
CA THR A 71 -7.90 -6.69 -8.90
C THR A 71 -6.77 -7.03 -7.94
N ILE A 72 -7.15 -7.52 -6.76
CA ILE A 72 -6.23 -8.06 -5.76
C ILE A 72 -6.69 -9.48 -5.40
N ILE A 73 -5.75 -10.42 -5.39
CA ILE A 73 -5.95 -11.80 -4.95
C ILE A 73 -4.89 -12.08 -3.88
N LEU A 74 -5.31 -12.46 -2.68
CA LEU A 74 -4.40 -12.82 -1.60
C LEU A 74 -4.57 -14.28 -1.16
N THR A 75 -3.52 -14.87 -0.62
CA THR A 75 -3.66 -16.04 0.25
C THR A 75 -4.19 -15.61 1.60
N GLY A 76 -5.15 -16.35 2.15
CA GLY A 76 -5.60 -16.23 3.54
C GLY A 76 -4.88 -17.22 4.46
N SER A 77 -3.93 -18.01 3.96
CA SER A 77 -3.22 -19.04 4.73
C SER A 77 -1.94 -18.53 5.41
N VAL A 78 -1.88 -17.23 5.69
CA VAL A 78 -0.75 -16.53 6.35
C VAL A 78 -1.25 -15.83 7.62
N PRO A 79 -0.36 -15.47 8.58
CA PRO A 79 -0.78 -14.69 9.74
C PRO A 79 -1.42 -13.35 9.36
N ASP A 80 -2.41 -12.88 10.13
CA ASP A 80 -3.13 -11.61 9.92
C ASP A 80 -2.23 -10.39 9.68
N GLU A 81 -1.07 -10.36 10.33
CA GLU A 81 -0.06 -9.30 10.17
C GLU A 81 0.55 -9.31 8.77
N GLU A 82 0.92 -10.49 8.27
CA GLU A 82 1.42 -10.69 6.91
C GLU A 82 0.29 -10.49 5.89
N PHE A 83 -0.93 -10.96 6.17
CA PHE A 83 -2.09 -10.73 5.30
C PHE A 83 -2.32 -9.23 5.05
N ARG A 84 -2.28 -8.41 6.11
CA ARG A 84 -2.39 -6.96 5.98
C ARG A 84 -1.23 -6.35 5.21
N ALA A 85 -0.01 -6.85 5.42
CA ALA A 85 1.17 -6.35 4.73
C ALA A 85 1.15 -6.70 3.23
N LEU A 86 0.75 -7.92 2.88
CA LEU A 86 0.46 -8.34 1.50
C LEU A 86 -0.64 -7.46 0.90
N PHE A 87 -1.72 -7.19 1.62
CA PHE A 87 -2.75 -6.30 1.10
C PHE A 87 -2.22 -4.90 0.80
N PHE A 88 -1.36 -4.33 1.66
CA PHE A 88 -0.70 -3.06 1.34
C PHE A 88 0.26 -3.17 0.15
N HIS A 89 0.95 -4.31 -0.03
CA HIS A 89 1.81 -4.56 -1.19
C HIS A 89 0.99 -4.47 -2.48
N GLU A 90 -0.14 -5.20 -2.52
CA GLU A 90 -1.01 -5.20 -3.68
C GLU A 90 -1.74 -3.85 -3.87
N LEU A 91 -2.01 -3.10 -2.80
CA LEU A 91 -2.44 -1.71 -2.91
C LEU A 91 -1.35 -0.79 -3.48
N GLY A 92 -0.07 -1.13 -3.28
CA GLY A 92 1.05 -0.49 -3.94
C GLY A 92 0.91 -0.61 -5.45
N HIS A 93 0.76 -1.82 -5.99
CA HIS A 93 0.50 -2.02 -7.43
C HIS A 93 -0.77 -1.35 -7.93
N LEU A 94 -1.86 -1.37 -7.15
CA LEU A 94 -3.09 -0.67 -7.53
C LEU A 94 -2.91 0.84 -7.57
N THR A 95 -2.17 1.40 -6.63
CA THR A 95 -1.84 2.83 -6.61
C THR A 95 -0.99 3.17 -7.81
N ASP A 96 0.03 2.36 -8.06
CA ASP A 96 1.00 2.54 -9.15
C ASP A 96 0.39 2.47 -10.54
N LEU A 97 -0.38 1.41 -10.82
CA LEU A 97 -0.86 1.11 -12.17
C LEU A 97 -2.30 1.59 -12.44
N GLY A 98 -3.05 1.78 -11.36
CA GLY A 98 -4.46 2.18 -11.37
C GLY A 98 -4.63 3.65 -11.04
N CYS A 99 -4.17 4.09 -9.86
CA CYS A 99 -4.40 5.46 -9.39
C CYS A 99 -3.54 6.48 -10.12
N PHE A 100 -2.26 6.16 -10.31
CA PHE A 100 -1.33 6.95 -11.10
C PHE A 100 -1.41 6.47 -12.55
N GLN A 101 -1.87 7.39 -13.41
CA GLN A 101 -2.03 7.16 -14.83
C GLN A 101 -1.71 8.44 -15.58
N GLY A 102 -0.73 8.37 -16.46
CA GLY A 102 -0.49 9.42 -17.44
C GLY A 102 -1.37 9.31 -18.68
N THR A 103 -1.07 10.13 -19.68
CA THR A 103 -1.82 10.25 -20.93
C THR A 103 -0.92 10.14 -22.15
N ALA A 104 -1.45 9.58 -23.24
CA ALA A 104 -0.72 9.43 -24.50
C ALA A 104 -0.15 10.76 -25.06
N VAL A 105 -0.78 11.89 -24.73
CA VAL A 105 -0.38 13.23 -25.17
C VAL A 105 0.96 13.67 -24.56
N ALA A 106 1.28 13.20 -23.35
CA ALA A 106 2.56 13.53 -22.69
C ALA A 106 3.76 12.86 -23.38
N GLY A 107 3.50 11.80 -24.17
CA GLY A 107 4.51 11.02 -24.87
C GLY A 107 4.96 9.77 -24.09
N SER A 108 5.60 8.85 -24.80
CA SER A 108 6.02 7.55 -24.27
C SER A 108 7.24 7.61 -23.36
N THR A 109 7.38 6.60 -22.53
CA THR A 109 8.54 6.33 -21.67
C THR A 109 9.14 4.96 -22.03
N PRO A 110 10.34 4.62 -21.55
CA PRO A 110 10.85 3.24 -21.65
C PRO A 110 10.16 2.25 -20.69
N TYR A 111 9.20 2.71 -19.88
CA TYR A 111 8.50 1.92 -18.88
C TYR A 111 7.19 1.37 -19.44
N MET A 112 7.00 0.07 -19.30
CA MET A 112 5.85 -0.68 -19.80
C MET A 112 5.38 -1.70 -18.75
N ASP A 113 4.07 -1.83 -18.58
CA ASP A 113 3.45 -3.00 -17.94
C ASP A 113 3.04 -3.97 -19.04
N LYS A 114 3.90 -4.96 -19.33
CA LYS A 114 3.78 -5.83 -20.49
C LYS A 114 3.69 -5.01 -21.79
N ASP A 115 2.52 -5.00 -22.43
CA ASP A 115 2.25 -4.25 -23.66
C ASP A 115 1.63 -2.87 -23.39
N GLU A 116 1.34 -2.54 -22.13
CA GLU A 116 0.73 -1.28 -21.75
C GLU A 116 1.78 -0.21 -21.43
N GLN A 117 1.62 0.94 -22.08
CA GLN A 117 2.55 2.06 -21.96
C GLN A 117 2.32 2.85 -20.67
N ILE A 118 3.40 3.09 -19.92
CA ILE A 118 3.43 4.13 -18.88
C ILE A 118 3.81 5.45 -19.53
N TRP A 119 2.98 6.48 -19.35
CA TRP A 119 3.14 7.78 -20.03
C TRP A 119 3.95 8.77 -19.21
N LYS A 120 4.56 9.77 -19.87
CA LYS A 120 5.52 10.70 -19.23
C LYS A 120 4.97 11.53 -18.07
N ASP A 121 3.67 11.82 -18.08
CA ASP A 121 2.97 12.57 -17.03
C ASP A 121 2.39 11.67 -15.93
N ASP A 122 2.67 10.37 -15.96
CA ASP A 122 2.36 9.45 -14.88
C ASP A 122 3.28 9.75 -13.68
N PRO A 123 2.74 10.03 -12.48
CA PRO A 123 3.54 10.32 -11.28
C PRO A 123 4.63 9.29 -11.01
N SER A 124 4.34 7.99 -11.21
CA SER A 124 5.26 6.90 -10.90
C SER A 124 6.52 6.89 -11.75
N VAL A 125 6.52 7.55 -12.91
CA VAL A 125 7.71 7.67 -13.77
C VAL A 125 8.89 8.27 -13.04
N SER A 126 8.66 9.28 -12.20
CA SER A 126 9.72 9.92 -11.43
C SER A 126 10.24 9.04 -10.29
N PHE A 127 9.42 8.12 -9.76
CA PHE A 127 9.86 7.08 -8.84
C PHE A 127 10.75 6.05 -9.56
N TYR A 128 10.30 5.53 -10.70
CA TYR A 128 11.06 4.52 -11.46
C TYR A 128 12.44 5.04 -11.86
N GLN A 129 12.53 6.30 -12.29
CA GLN A 129 13.79 6.93 -12.73
C GLN A 129 14.89 6.94 -11.66
N ILE A 130 14.56 6.77 -10.38
CA ILE A 130 15.55 6.71 -9.29
C ILE A 130 16.50 5.52 -9.50
N SER A 131 15.96 4.33 -9.78
CA SER A 131 16.73 3.09 -9.82
C SER A 131 16.63 2.32 -11.15
N TRP A 132 15.73 2.72 -12.06
CA TRP A 132 15.37 1.91 -13.24
C TRP A 132 15.53 2.67 -14.55
N MET A 133 16.16 2.03 -15.53
CA MET A 133 16.25 2.50 -16.92
C MET A 133 15.00 2.12 -17.75
N ASN A 134 14.40 0.98 -17.43
CA ASN A 134 13.17 0.45 -18.01
C ASN A 134 12.54 -0.54 -17.01
N SER A 135 11.47 -1.24 -17.38
CA SER A 135 10.72 -2.12 -16.47
C SER A 135 11.54 -3.25 -15.81
N GLN A 136 12.72 -3.60 -16.31
CA GLN A 136 13.49 -4.77 -15.84
C GLN A 136 14.99 -4.49 -15.65
N ALA A 137 15.48 -3.30 -16.03
CA ALA A 137 16.90 -2.98 -15.97
C ALA A 137 17.18 -1.79 -15.05
N HIS A 138 18.11 -1.98 -14.12
CA HIS A 138 18.57 -0.93 -13.21
C HIS A 138 19.40 0.15 -13.93
N ASN A 139 19.43 1.34 -13.34
CA ASN A 139 20.38 2.38 -13.68
C ASN A 139 21.83 1.90 -13.43
N ARG A 140 22.78 2.45 -14.19
CA ARG A 140 24.20 2.16 -13.97
C ARG A 140 24.62 2.65 -12.58
N GLY A 141 25.17 1.74 -11.78
CA GLY A 141 25.67 2.07 -10.45
C GLY A 141 24.66 1.87 -9.33
N THR A 142 23.41 1.54 -9.66
CA THR A 142 22.43 1.05 -8.68
C THR A 142 22.93 -0.24 -8.04
N THR A 143 22.82 -0.35 -6.72
CA THR A 143 23.19 -1.54 -5.94
C THR A 143 22.00 -2.09 -5.16
N GLU A 144 22.16 -3.26 -4.54
CA GLU A 144 21.08 -3.88 -3.74
C GLU A 144 20.65 -2.96 -2.58
N GLU A 145 21.58 -2.19 -2.00
CA GLU A 145 21.34 -1.26 -0.90
C GLU A 145 20.37 -0.12 -1.25
N ASP A 146 20.22 0.20 -2.54
CA ASP A 146 19.29 1.21 -3.05
C ASP A 146 17.82 0.75 -3.06
N PHE A 147 17.56 -0.51 -2.70
CA PHE A 147 16.23 -1.10 -2.63
C PHE A 147 15.82 -1.39 -1.19
N VAL A 148 14.53 -1.26 -0.90
CA VAL A 148 14.00 -1.51 0.45
C VAL A 148 14.08 -2.99 0.83
N SER A 149 14.03 -3.89 -0.15
CA SER A 149 14.15 -5.32 0.01
C SER A 149 14.84 -5.97 -1.19
N GLY A 150 15.23 -7.24 -1.06
CA GLY A 150 15.69 -8.04 -2.19
C GLY A 150 14.60 -8.20 -3.26
N TYR A 151 13.34 -8.39 -2.85
CA TYR A 151 12.21 -8.51 -3.77
C TYR A 151 11.95 -7.21 -4.57
N ALA A 152 12.13 -6.05 -3.93
CA ALA A 152 12.06 -4.74 -4.58
C ALA A 152 13.07 -4.56 -5.73
N SER A 153 14.17 -5.33 -5.75
CA SER A 153 15.18 -5.24 -6.81
C SER A 153 14.83 -6.03 -8.08
N TRP A 154 13.73 -6.80 -8.08
CA TRP A 154 13.36 -7.67 -9.19
C TRP A 154 12.89 -6.87 -10.41
N ASP A 155 11.91 -6.00 -10.21
CA ASP A 155 11.41 -5.08 -11.25
C ASP A 155 10.89 -3.78 -10.63
N MET A 156 10.62 -2.78 -11.48
CA MET A 156 10.22 -1.45 -11.02
C MET A 156 8.86 -1.41 -10.32
N PHE A 157 7.97 -2.36 -10.62
CA PHE A 157 6.64 -2.44 -10.02
C PHE A 157 6.74 -3.05 -8.62
N GLU A 158 7.57 -4.08 -8.45
CA GLU A 158 7.89 -4.66 -7.15
C GLU A 158 8.64 -3.65 -6.27
N ASP A 159 9.56 -2.84 -6.85
CA ASP A 159 10.21 -1.75 -6.13
C ASP A 159 9.20 -0.76 -5.55
N PHE A 160 8.23 -0.34 -6.37
CA PHE A 160 7.16 0.54 -5.91
C PHE A 160 6.32 -0.12 -4.82
N ALA A 161 5.84 -1.34 -5.04
CA ALA A 161 4.94 -2.02 -4.11
C ALA A 161 5.60 -2.31 -2.75
N GLU A 162 6.82 -2.84 -2.75
CA GLU A 162 7.60 -3.06 -1.53
C GLU A 162 7.92 -1.75 -0.82
N SER A 163 8.32 -0.71 -1.57
CA SER A 163 8.62 0.59 -0.98
C SER A 163 7.37 1.27 -0.40
N PHE A 164 6.21 1.06 -1.02
CA PHE A 164 4.93 1.54 -0.52
C PHE A 164 4.57 0.87 0.82
N VAL A 165 4.66 -0.47 0.92
CA VAL A 165 4.44 -1.18 2.19
C VAL A 165 5.44 -0.70 3.25
N TYR A 166 6.69 -0.53 2.86
CA TYR A 166 7.72 -0.07 3.79
C TYR A 166 7.43 1.35 4.30
N TYR A 167 6.91 2.23 3.45
CA TYR A 167 6.48 3.58 3.82
C TYR A 167 5.24 3.60 4.72
N VAL A 168 4.30 2.67 4.51
CA VAL A 168 3.06 2.59 5.30
C VAL A 168 3.30 1.94 6.66
N LEU A 169 4.02 0.81 6.70
CA LEU A 169 4.14 -0.05 7.88
C LEU A 169 5.44 0.14 8.68
N HIS A 170 6.50 0.60 8.03
CA HIS A 170 7.84 0.70 8.62
C HIS A 170 8.50 2.07 8.38
N ARG A 171 7.70 3.14 8.35
CA ARG A 171 8.12 4.48 7.95
C ARG A 171 9.37 4.98 8.67
N GLU A 172 9.53 4.67 9.95
CA GLU A 172 10.69 5.06 10.77
C GLU A 172 11.97 4.28 10.47
N VAL A 173 11.87 3.08 9.89
CA VAL A 173 13.03 2.30 9.44
C VAL A 173 13.39 2.74 8.03
N PHE A 174 12.40 2.99 7.18
CA PHE A 174 12.61 3.59 5.87
C PHE A 174 13.32 4.96 5.99
N ALA A 175 12.80 5.86 6.83
CA ALA A 175 13.41 7.17 7.07
C ALA A 175 14.84 7.07 7.60
N ARG A 176 15.17 6.05 8.41
CA ARG A 176 16.53 5.83 8.91
C ARG A 176 17.49 5.40 7.80
N ARG A 177 17.08 4.45 6.96
CA ARG A 177 17.90 4.02 5.81
C ARG A 177 18.05 5.15 4.78
N ALA A 178 16.98 5.90 4.54
CA ALA A 178 16.98 7.10 3.70
C ALA A 178 17.96 8.19 4.18
N ALA A 179 18.34 8.22 5.46
CA ALA A 179 19.34 9.19 5.94
C ALA A 179 20.77 8.86 5.51
N GLU A 180 21.02 7.64 5.03
CA GLU A 180 22.35 7.11 4.71
C GLU A 180 22.47 6.64 3.24
N ASN A 181 21.37 6.61 2.49
CA ASN A 181 21.32 6.17 1.10
C ASN A 181 20.45 7.12 0.27
N ASP A 182 21.06 7.74 -0.76
CA ASP A 182 20.44 8.77 -1.58
C ASP A 182 19.25 8.26 -2.41
N ALA A 183 19.32 7.03 -2.93
CA ALA A 183 18.23 6.44 -3.70
C ALA A 183 17.01 6.17 -2.80
N LEU A 184 17.22 5.62 -1.61
CA LEU A 184 16.17 5.44 -0.60
C LEU A 184 15.64 6.79 -0.09
N ALA A 185 16.49 7.81 0.01
CA ALA A 185 16.07 9.17 0.32
C ALA A 185 15.09 9.71 -0.71
N ALA A 186 15.43 9.58 -1.99
CA ALA A 186 14.58 10.00 -3.10
C ALA A 186 13.24 9.24 -3.11
N LYS A 187 13.25 7.91 -2.92
CA LYS A 187 12.03 7.09 -2.85
C LYS A 187 11.15 7.48 -1.66
N TYR A 188 11.75 7.68 -0.49
CA TYR A 188 11.03 8.10 0.71
C TYR A 188 10.39 9.48 0.53
N GLN A 189 11.13 10.45 -0.01
CA GLN A 189 10.64 11.79 -0.31
C GLN A 189 9.50 11.75 -1.34
N TRP A 190 9.64 10.92 -2.36
CA TRP A 190 8.62 10.74 -3.39
C TRP A 190 7.25 10.39 -2.78
N PHE A 191 7.20 9.44 -1.83
CA PHE A 191 5.95 9.11 -1.12
C PHE A 191 5.44 10.26 -0.24
N GLN A 192 6.31 11.05 0.38
CA GLN A 192 5.89 12.23 1.15
C GLN A 192 5.23 13.29 0.25
N GLU A 193 5.72 13.45 -0.97
CA GLU A 193 5.23 14.46 -1.93
C GLU A 193 3.94 14.02 -2.61
N HIS A 194 3.85 12.75 -3.04
CA HIS A 194 2.73 12.26 -3.84
C HIS A 194 1.60 11.66 -3.00
N LEU A 195 1.88 11.26 -1.75
CA LEU A 195 0.90 10.70 -0.82
C LEU A 195 0.98 11.37 0.57
N PRO A 196 0.91 12.72 0.65
CA PRO A 196 1.15 13.47 1.89
C PRO A 196 0.13 13.17 2.99
N ASP A 197 -1.07 12.77 2.61
CA ASP A 197 -2.19 12.53 3.52
C ASP A 197 -2.20 11.09 4.08
N LEU A 198 -1.24 10.23 3.72
CA LEU A 198 -1.19 8.87 4.27
C LEU A 198 -0.86 8.87 5.77
N PRO A 199 -1.81 8.48 6.64
CA PRO A 199 -1.59 8.49 8.08
C PRO A 199 -0.49 7.50 8.50
N LYS A 200 0.15 7.80 9.62
CA LYS A 200 1.02 6.82 10.30
C LYS A 200 0.11 5.80 11.01
N VAL A 201 0.08 4.58 10.47
CA VAL A 201 -0.86 3.53 10.89
C VAL A 201 -0.19 2.35 11.58
N ALA A 202 1.14 2.39 11.69
CA ALA A 202 1.92 1.31 12.28
C ALA A 202 3.15 1.86 13.00
N LYS A 203 3.75 1.00 13.82
CA LYS A 203 5.09 1.18 14.37
C LYS A 203 5.88 -0.10 14.09
N SER A 204 7.00 0.01 13.41
CA SER A 204 7.90 -1.11 13.15
C SER A 204 8.45 -1.69 14.46
N ASN A 205 8.43 -3.02 14.55
CA ASN A 205 9.14 -3.78 15.57
C ASN A 205 10.54 -4.18 15.07
N THR A 206 10.75 -4.18 13.76
CA THR A 206 12.06 -4.37 13.12
C THR A 206 12.96 -3.16 13.33
N ARG A 207 14.25 -3.41 13.60
CA ARG A 207 15.32 -2.41 13.62
C ARG A 207 16.23 -2.61 12.42
N TRP A 208 16.78 -1.52 11.90
CA TRP A 208 17.85 -1.62 10.91
C TRP A 208 19.13 -2.12 11.60
N ASP A 209 19.65 -3.24 11.12
CA ASP A 209 20.86 -3.91 11.61
C ASP A 209 21.96 -3.99 10.53
N GLY A 210 21.73 -3.35 9.37
CA GLY A 210 22.62 -3.40 8.22
C GLY A 210 22.27 -4.48 7.19
N ALA A 211 21.32 -5.38 7.48
CA ALA A 211 20.90 -6.43 6.56
C ALA A 211 19.63 -6.04 5.80
N ILE A 212 19.69 -6.13 4.47
CA ILE A 212 18.54 -5.88 3.60
C ILE A 212 17.57 -7.07 3.71
N PRO A 213 16.31 -6.86 4.12
CA PRO A 213 15.32 -7.94 4.16
C PRO A 213 15.02 -8.43 2.75
N TRP A 214 14.73 -9.73 2.59
CA TRP A 214 14.28 -10.22 1.28
C TRP A 214 12.90 -9.68 0.89
N ASP A 215 12.00 -9.51 1.85
CA ASP A 215 10.57 -9.25 1.61
C ASP A 215 10.01 -8.41 2.77
N ILE A 216 9.47 -7.23 2.44
CA ILE A 216 8.94 -6.28 3.44
C ILE A 216 7.69 -6.84 4.12
N THR A 217 6.89 -7.65 3.42
CA THR A 217 5.60 -8.15 3.94
C THR A 217 5.75 -9.08 5.15
N LYS A 218 6.97 -9.53 5.43
CA LYS A 218 7.32 -10.41 6.56
C LYS A 218 7.89 -9.69 7.76
N LEU A 219 8.13 -8.39 7.67
CA LEU A 219 8.66 -7.61 8.78
C LEU A 219 7.57 -7.37 9.84
N SER A 220 7.96 -7.41 11.12
CA SER A 220 7.00 -7.21 12.20
C SER A 220 6.75 -5.73 12.51
N TYR A 221 5.50 -5.42 12.84
CA TYR A 221 5.00 -4.10 13.21
C TYR A 221 3.79 -4.20 14.16
N ASP A 222 3.61 -3.15 14.96
CA ASP A 222 2.38 -2.94 15.71
C ASP A 222 1.37 -2.17 14.85
N TRP A 223 0.19 -2.74 14.62
CA TRP A 223 -0.93 -2.06 13.94
C TRP A 223 -1.56 -0.98 14.84
N LYS A 224 -1.60 0.27 14.35
CA LYS A 224 -2.08 1.46 15.06
C LYS A 224 -2.98 2.32 14.15
N PRO A 225 -4.15 1.82 13.74
CA PRO A 225 -5.04 2.55 12.84
C PRO A 225 -5.59 3.81 13.54
N PRO A 226 -5.85 4.89 12.79
CA PRO A 226 -6.59 6.06 13.28
C PRO A 226 -7.84 5.67 14.04
N THR A 227 -8.10 6.32 15.18
CA THR A 227 -9.24 6.01 16.04
C THR A 227 -10.57 6.10 15.30
N GLU A 228 -10.69 6.97 14.30
CA GLU A 228 -11.88 7.11 13.45
C GLU A 228 -12.16 5.88 12.57
N LEU A 229 -11.13 5.10 12.22
CA LEU A 229 -11.28 3.82 11.52
C LEU A 229 -11.70 2.70 12.47
N VAL A 230 -11.37 2.81 13.75
CA VAL A 230 -11.73 1.83 14.80
C VAL A 230 -13.10 2.11 15.40
N ALA A 231 -13.47 3.38 15.59
CA ALA A 231 -14.74 3.84 16.15
C ALA A 231 -15.95 3.63 15.22
N ARG A 232 -15.66 3.16 14.00
CA ARG A 232 -16.63 2.74 12.97
C ARG A 232 -17.06 1.27 13.14
N ARG A 233 -16.72 0.62 14.24
CA ARG A 233 -17.21 -0.72 14.61
C ARG A 233 -18.60 -0.70 15.23
#